data_AF-X1UMP8-F1
#
_entry.id   AF-X1UMP8-F1
#
_cell.length_a   1.000
_cell.length_b   1.000
_cell.length_c   1.000
_cell.angle_alpha   90.00
_cell.angle_beta   90.00
_cell.angle_gamma   90.00
#
_symmetry.space_group_name_H-M   'P 1'
#
loop_
_entity.id
_entity.type
_entity.pdbx_description
1 polymer ?
#
loop_
_entity_poly.entity_id
_entity_poly.type
_entity_poly.pdbx_seq_one_letter_code
_entity_poly.pdbx_strand_id
1 'polypeptide(L)' 'AVKKNLVIVESPAKARTLSKILGKGYSLKASMGHIRDLPKSRLGVDIENGFVPKYVVSRAKSKLVRELK' A
#
# COMPACT_ATOMS: atom_id res chain seq x y z
N ALA A 1 -0.19 -18.66 18.62
CA ALA A 1 0.79 -18.31 17.58
C ALA A 1 1.38 -16.94 17.91
N VAL A 2 2.71 -16.79 17.91
CA VAL A 2 3.35 -15.49 18.21
C VAL A 2 2.95 -14.47 17.14
N LYS A 3 2.37 -13.35 17.56
CA LYS A 3 1.90 -12.27 16.69
C LYS A 3 3.14 -11.60 16.07
N LYS A 4 3.39 -11.82 14.78
CA LYS A 4 4.48 -11.17 14.07
C LYS A 4 4.06 -9.74 13.68
N ASN A 5 4.92 -8.77 13.93
CA ASN A 5 4.66 -7.37 13.58
C ASN A 5 4.71 -7.19 12.06
N LEU A 6 3.68 -6.61 11.46
CA LEU A 6 3.62 -6.37 10.01
C LEU A 6 4.34 -5.06 9.66
N VAL A 7 5.27 -5.14 8.72
CA VAL A 7 5.96 -3.98 8.13
C VAL A 7 5.70 -3.98 6.64
N ILE A 8 5.13 -2.87 6.15
CA ILE A 8 4.82 -2.68 4.74
C ILE A 8 5.82 -1.69 4.16
N VAL A 9 6.45 -2.06 3.05
CA VAL A 9 7.41 -1.21 2.33
C VAL A 9 7.02 -1.06 0.88
N GLU A 10 7.58 -0.09 0.18
CA GLU A 10 7.18 0.20 -1.19
C GLU A 10 7.65 -0.86 -2.22
N SER A 11 8.88 -1.36 -2.07
CA SER A 11 9.53 -2.21 -3.06
C SER A 11 9.97 -3.57 -2.49
N PRO A 12 9.99 -4.64 -3.32
CA PRO A 12 10.40 -5.97 -2.87
C PRO A 12 11.87 -6.02 -2.43
N ALA A 13 12.73 -5.18 -3.00
CA ALA A 13 14.13 -5.08 -2.60
C ALA A 13 14.28 -4.59 -1.15
N LYS A 14 13.58 -3.52 -0.77
CA LYS A 14 13.56 -3.01 0.62
C LYS A 14 13.07 -4.08 1.60
N ALA A 15 12.04 -4.85 1.22
CA ALA A 15 11.51 -5.93 2.06
C ALA A 15 12.56 -7.02 2.31
N ARG A 16 13.29 -7.45 1.27
CA ARG A 16 14.37 -8.45 1.42
C ARG A 16 15.48 -7.95 2.35
N THR A 17 15.87 -6.69 2.21
CA THR A 17 16.92 -6.09 3.06
C THR A 17 16.47 -6.01 4.52
N LEU A 18 15.31 -5.43 4.79
CA LEU A 18 14.80 -5.28 6.15
C LEU A 18 14.47 -6.63 6.81
N SER A 19 14.11 -7.66 6.03
CA SER A 19 13.85 -8.99 6.57
C SER A 19 15.10 -9.61 7.18
N LYS A 20 16.30 -9.30 6.65
CA LYS A 20 17.58 -9.75 7.20
C LYS A 20 17.93 -9.02 8.49
N ILE A 21 17.52 -7.76 8.62
CA ILE A 21 17.83 -6.89 9.77
C ILE A 21 16.88 -7.17 10.95
N LEU A 22 15.57 -7.22 10.68
CA LEU A 22 14.53 -7.32 11.70
C LEU A 22 14.28 -8.77 12.17
N GLY A 23 14.65 -9.75 11.37
CA GLY A 23 14.53 -11.18 11.71
C GLY A 23 13.10 -11.71 11.78
N LYS A 24 12.93 -12.85 12.45
CA LYS A 24 11.70 -13.68 12.39
C LYS A 24 10.48 -13.10 13.12
N GLY A 25 10.67 -12.04 13.92
CA GLY A 25 9.60 -11.36 14.66
C GLY A 25 8.70 -10.47 13.79
N TYR A 26 9.13 -10.20 12.55
CA TYR A 26 8.43 -9.31 11.63
C TYR A 26 7.94 -10.05 10.38
N SER A 27 6.78 -9.65 9.90
CA SER A 27 6.24 -10.02 8.59
C SER A 27 6.45 -8.84 7.65
N LEU A 28 7.20 -9.02 6.58
CA LEU A 28 7.49 -7.95 5.63
C LEU A 28 6.69 -8.16 4.34
N LYS A 29 5.95 -7.13 3.94
CA LYS A 29 5.16 -7.11 2.70
C LYS A 29 5.52 -5.87 1.90
N ALA A 30 5.46 -5.97 0.58
CA ALA A 30 5.75 -4.85 -0.29
C ALA A 30 4.49 -4.40 -1.04
N SER A 31 4.21 -3.09 -1.03
CA SER A 31 3.03 -2.46 -1.65
C SER A 31 3.10 -2.43 -3.18
N MET A 32 4.30 -2.64 -3.73
CA MET A 32 4.59 -2.56 -5.16
C MET A 32 4.22 -1.18 -5.73
N GLY A 33 4.62 -0.11 -5.01
CA GLY A 33 4.31 1.28 -5.33
C GLY A 33 2.97 1.76 -4.77
N HIS A 34 2.34 2.72 -5.47
CA HIS A 34 1.05 3.30 -5.07
C HIS A 34 -0.10 2.29 -5.12
N ILE A 35 -0.93 2.29 -4.08
CA ILE A 35 -2.14 1.44 -3.96
C ILE A 35 -3.43 2.17 -4.33
N ARG A 36 -3.43 3.50 -4.23
CA ARG A 36 -4.54 4.38 -4.55
C ARG A 36 -4.06 5.48 -5.46
N ASP A 37 -4.96 5.94 -6.32
CA ASP A 37 -4.73 7.04 -7.25
C ASP A 37 -6.05 7.79 -7.49
N LEU A 38 -6.01 8.92 -8.19
CA LEU A 38 -7.21 9.59 -8.65
C LEU A 38 -7.90 8.78 -9.76
N PRO A 39 -9.23 8.90 -9.92
CA PRO A 39 -9.96 8.32 -11.03
C PRO A 39 -9.36 8.74 -12.38
N LYS A 40 -9.05 7.77 -13.24
CA LYS A 40 -8.46 8.06 -14.56
C LYS A 40 -9.44 8.70 -15.55
N SER A 41 -10.73 8.49 -15.36
CA SER A 41 -11.77 8.83 -16.34
C SER A 41 -12.62 10.05 -15.96
N ARG A 42 -12.34 10.71 -14.85
CA ARG A 42 -13.07 11.89 -14.38
C ARG A 42 -12.17 12.76 -13.53
N LEU A 43 -12.50 14.04 -13.40
CA LEU A 43 -11.82 14.92 -12.46
C LEU A 43 -11.92 14.32 -11.05
N GLY A 44 -10.76 13.98 -10.50
CA GLY A 44 -10.64 13.30 -9.21
C GLY A 44 -10.60 14.26 -8.02
N VAL A 45 -10.81 15.55 -8.25
CA VAL A 45 -10.66 16.59 -7.23
C VAL A 45 -11.91 17.47 -7.26
N ASP A 46 -12.47 17.70 -6.08
CA ASP A 46 -13.57 18.64 -5.89
C ASP A 46 -13.01 20.05 -5.70
N ILE A 47 -13.08 20.87 -6.75
CA ILE A 47 -12.50 22.23 -6.76
C ILE A 47 -13.33 23.18 -5.89
N GLU A 48 -14.64 23.01 -5.84
CA GLU A 48 -15.56 23.91 -5.14
C GLU A 48 -15.47 23.74 -3.62
N ASN A 49 -15.20 22.52 -3.15
CA ASN A 49 -15.13 22.19 -1.73
C ASN A 49 -13.69 22.09 -1.20
N GLY A 50 -12.78 22.95 -1.70
CA GLY A 50 -11.42 23.07 -1.15
C GLY A 50 -10.43 22.01 -1.66
N PHE A 51 -10.55 21.61 -2.92
CA PHE A 51 -9.65 20.67 -3.60
C PHE A 51 -9.62 19.27 -2.97
N VAL A 52 -10.76 18.77 -2.49
CA VAL A 52 -10.83 17.45 -1.85
C VAL A 52 -10.59 16.34 -2.89
N PRO A 53 -9.58 15.47 -2.72
CA PRO A 53 -9.29 14.40 -3.66
C PRO A 53 -10.17 13.17 -3.41
N LYS A 54 -10.74 12.64 -4.48
CA LYS A 54 -11.37 11.33 -4.51
C LYS A 54 -10.36 10.28 -4.92
N TYR A 55 -9.89 9.47 -3.97
CA TYR A 55 -9.00 8.35 -4.28
C TYR A 55 -9.75 7.06 -4.62
N VAL A 56 -9.21 6.29 -5.55
CA VAL A 56 -9.68 4.95 -5.90
C VAL A 56 -8.54 3.95 -5.78
N VAL A 57 -8.84 2.72 -5.35
CA VAL A 57 -7.86 1.63 -5.33
C VAL A 57 -7.63 1.16 -6.76
N SER A 58 -6.38 1.08 -7.18
CA SER A 58 -6.04 0.55 -8.52
C SER A 58 -6.48 -0.91 -8.63
N ARG A 59 -7.12 -1.30 -9.73
CA ARG A 59 -7.62 -2.67 -9.96
C ARG A 59 -6.53 -3.73 -9.71
N ALA A 60 -5.32 -3.49 -10.23
CA ALA A 60 -4.18 -4.38 -10.07
C ALA A 60 -3.74 -4.56 -8.60
N LYS A 61 -4.07 -3.61 -7.72
CA LYS A 61 -3.68 -3.61 -6.29
C LYS A 61 -4.81 -4.05 -5.36
N SER A 62 -6.02 -4.28 -5.87
CA SER A 62 -7.19 -4.68 -5.06
C SER A 62 -6.94 -5.97 -4.26
N LYS A 63 -6.34 -6.99 -4.90
CA LYS A 63 -5.98 -8.26 -4.24
C LYS A 63 -4.98 -8.04 -3.10
N LEU A 64 -3.96 -7.21 -3.33
CA LEU A 64 -2.94 -6.87 -2.34
C LEU A 64 -3.54 -6.13 -1.13
N VAL A 65 -4.43 -5.16 -1.38
CA VAL A 65 -5.12 -4.44 -0.30
C VAL A 65 -5.98 -5.39 0.53
N ARG A 66 -6.61 -6.39 -0.10
CA ARG A 66 -7.39 -7.41 0.62
C ARG A 66 -6.51 -8.33 1.47
N GLU A 67 -5.28 -8.61 1.04
CA GLU A 67 -4.32 -9.43 1.80
C GLU A 67 -3.74 -8.67 3.01
N LEU A 68 -3.72 -7.34 2.97
CA LEU A 68 -3.17 -6.49 4.02
C LEU A 68 -4.20 -6.02 5.07
N LYS A 69 -5.49 -6.25 4.82
CA LYS A 69 -6.59 -6.00 5.77
C LYS A 69 -6.74 -7.18 6.74
#